data_AF-A0A926Y4P7-F1
#
_entry.id   AF-A0A926Y4P7-F1
#
_cell.length_a   1.000
_cell.length_b   1.000
_cell.length_c   1.000
_cell.angle_alpha   90.00
_cell.angle_beta   90.00
_cell.angle_gamma   90.00
#
_symmetry.space_group_name_H-M   'P 1'
#
loop_
_entity.id
_entity.type
_entity.pdbx_description
1 polymer ?
#
loop_
_entity_poly.entity_id
_entity_poly.type
_entity_poly.pdbx_seq_one_letter_code
_entity_poly.pdbx_strand_id
1 'polypeptide(L)'
;MKNWIRYGLILLLTISWGCSPKQPAPLLPDYMKIPQDLSNFRGSGRITIDGGLSLRTEGAEQLDAATKTYSGLIASVIGGSLLAEFTAGQPLAYRDNNSVPTEYRSNGSLRINSALVNGTYPMGINSPAGPRGERADLTLHLPGPQIYFTQDGSLTITLAEKLSQQGSLNLYQLRGSFTATLGASGVGTSPGKQTRVDGTFDLLVVSNL
;
A
#
# COMPACT_ATOMS: atom_id res chain seq x y z
N MET A 1 -13.24 75.79 -6.89
CA MET A 1 -13.69 74.49 -7.45
C MET A 1 -12.45 73.60 -7.56
N LYS A 2 -11.87 73.07 -6.48
CA LYS A 2 -12.28 71.98 -5.57
C LYS A 2 -12.22 70.58 -6.21
N ASN A 3 -10.98 70.07 -6.32
CA ASN A 3 -10.46 68.70 -6.08
C ASN A 3 -11.42 67.49 -6.09
N TRP A 4 -11.74 66.86 -7.23
CA TRP A 4 -12.44 65.55 -7.22
C TRP A 4 -12.06 64.55 -8.35
N ILE A 5 -10.90 64.69 -9.02
CA ILE A 5 -10.49 63.77 -10.13
C ILE A 5 -9.15 63.07 -9.84
N ARG A 6 -8.87 62.69 -8.58
CA ARG A 6 -7.64 61.93 -8.25
C ARG A 6 -7.83 60.70 -7.35
N TYR A 7 -9.07 60.30 -7.07
CA TYR A 7 -9.36 59.12 -6.25
C TYR A 7 -10.14 58.01 -6.98
N GLY A 8 -10.29 58.11 -8.31
CA GLY A 8 -11.02 57.12 -9.10
C GLY A 8 -10.20 55.92 -9.61
N LEU A 9 -8.88 55.89 -9.34
CA LEU A 9 -7.98 54.88 -9.93
C LEU A 9 -7.07 54.17 -8.90
N ILE A 10 -7.36 54.30 -7.60
CA ILE A 10 -6.66 53.61 -6.49
C ILE A 10 -7.64 52.69 -5.73
N LEU A 11 -8.83 52.44 -6.28
CA LEU A 11 -9.82 51.50 -5.73
C LEU A 11 -10.16 50.36 -6.72
N LEU A 12 -9.15 49.91 -7.47
CA LEU A 12 -9.21 48.74 -8.34
C LEU A 12 -7.99 47.84 -8.09
N LEU A 13 -7.57 47.77 -6.83
CA LEU A 13 -6.42 47.02 -6.33
C LEU A 13 -6.76 46.22 -5.06
N THR A 14 -8.02 45.85 -4.91
CA THR A 14 -8.49 44.92 -3.88
C THR A 14 -9.44 43.94 -4.56
N ILE A 15 -9.29 42.65 -4.26
CA ILE A 15 -9.95 41.49 -4.89
C ILE A 15 -9.18 40.91 -6.08
N SER A 16 -7.88 40.65 -5.90
CA SER A 16 -7.35 39.37 -6.34
C SER A 16 -7.48 38.40 -5.16
N TRP A 17 -8.66 37.80 -5.05
CA TRP A 17 -8.80 36.51 -4.38
C TRP A 17 -7.77 35.57 -5.01
N GLY A 18 -6.67 35.34 -4.30
CA GLY A 18 -5.80 34.19 -4.51
C GLY A 18 -6.57 32.93 -4.15
N CYS A 19 -7.55 32.57 -4.98
CA CYS A 19 -7.99 31.19 -5.07
C CYS A 19 -6.88 30.50 -5.85
N SER A 20 -5.83 30.06 -5.15
CA SER A 20 -4.91 29.08 -5.71
C SER A 20 -5.77 28.01 -6.36
N PRO A 21 -5.57 27.67 -7.65
CA PRO A 21 -6.34 26.61 -8.28
C PRO A 21 -6.16 25.38 -7.39
N LYS A 22 -7.24 24.98 -6.72
CA LYS A 22 -7.29 23.77 -5.92
C LYS A 22 -6.86 22.70 -6.90
N GLN A 23 -5.64 22.16 -6.73
CA GLN A 23 -5.14 21.12 -7.62
C GLN A 23 -6.25 20.08 -7.75
N PRO A 24 -6.61 19.68 -8.98
CA PRO A 24 -7.67 18.70 -9.16
C PRO A 24 -7.34 17.50 -8.28
N ALA A 25 -8.33 17.05 -7.50
CA ALA A 25 -8.11 15.92 -6.62
C ALA A 25 -7.59 14.75 -7.49
N PRO A 26 -6.51 14.07 -7.07
CA PRO A 26 -5.98 12.95 -7.82
C PRO A 26 -7.12 11.95 -8.07
N LEU A 27 -7.29 11.54 -9.33
CA LEU A 27 -8.34 10.59 -9.70
C LEU A 27 -7.95 9.22 -9.17
N LEU A 28 -8.42 8.90 -7.97
CA LEU A 28 -8.16 7.63 -7.31
C LEU A 28 -9.22 6.59 -7.67
N PRO A 29 -8.85 5.30 -7.75
CA PRO A 29 -9.82 4.21 -7.89
C PRO A 29 -10.81 4.15 -6.71
N ASP A 30 -11.99 3.58 -6.91
CA ASP A 30 -13.06 3.52 -5.90
C ASP A 30 -12.66 2.81 -4.59
N TYR A 31 -11.70 1.88 -4.67
CA TYR A 31 -11.14 1.16 -3.52
C TYR A 31 -10.15 2.01 -2.70
N MET A 32 -9.78 3.21 -3.18
CA MET A 32 -8.91 4.16 -2.50
C MET A 32 -9.67 5.41 -2.10
N LYS A 33 -9.60 5.74 -0.82
CA LYS A 33 -10.20 6.95 -0.27
C LYS A 33 -9.15 7.72 0.51
N ILE A 34 -8.96 8.98 0.15
CA ILE A 34 -8.12 9.90 0.93
C ILE A 34 -8.85 10.15 2.25
N PRO A 35 -8.25 9.82 3.40
CA PRO A 35 -8.84 10.12 4.70
C PRO A 35 -8.84 11.65 4.93
N GLN A 36 -9.81 12.14 5.70
CA GLN A 36 -9.83 13.55 6.11
C GLN A 36 -8.73 13.88 7.13
N ASP A 37 -8.28 12.88 7.89
CA ASP A 37 -7.24 12.99 8.91
C ASP A 37 -6.20 11.87 8.72
N LEU A 38 -4.94 12.26 8.57
CA LEU A 38 -3.80 11.35 8.41
C LEU A 38 -3.33 10.75 9.73
N SER A 39 -3.69 11.32 10.89
CA SER A 39 -3.11 10.93 12.20
C SER A 39 -3.39 9.48 12.60
N ASN A 40 -4.55 8.96 12.21
CA ASN A 40 -4.99 7.59 12.51
C ASN A 40 -5.10 6.70 11.26
N PHE A 41 -4.67 7.21 10.11
CA PHE A 41 -4.79 6.46 8.86
C PHE A 41 -3.68 5.42 8.76
N ARG A 42 -4.08 4.15 8.66
CA ARG A 42 -3.19 2.98 8.61
C ARG A 42 -2.82 2.54 7.19
N GLY A 43 -3.14 3.36 6.19
CA GLY A 43 -3.03 3.02 4.79
C GLY A 43 -4.18 2.17 4.26
N SER A 44 -4.29 2.13 2.94
CA SER A 44 -5.26 1.32 2.21
C SER A 44 -4.75 1.07 0.80
N GLY A 45 -5.44 0.25 0.02
CA GLY A 45 -5.08 0.09 -1.39
C GLY A 45 -5.58 -1.23 -1.96
N ARG A 46 -4.80 -1.82 -2.85
CA ARG A 46 -5.04 -3.14 -3.41
C ARG A 46 -3.72 -3.87 -3.63
N ILE A 47 -3.71 -5.17 -3.34
CA ILE A 47 -2.67 -6.12 -3.77
C ILE A 47 -3.33 -7.26 -4.54
N THR A 48 -2.72 -7.64 -5.65
CA THR A 48 -3.06 -8.84 -6.42
C THR A 48 -1.83 -9.71 -6.58
N ILE A 49 -2.01 -11.03 -6.49
CA ILE A 49 -0.99 -12.05 -6.67
C ILE A 49 -1.61 -13.13 -7.54
N ASP A 50 -0.95 -13.46 -8.63
CA ASP A 50 -1.37 -14.42 -9.64
C ASP A 50 -0.22 -15.39 -9.98
N GLY A 51 -0.53 -16.42 -10.76
CA GLY A 51 0.42 -17.46 -11.17
C GLY A 51 0.25 -18.74 -10.35
N GLY A 52 1.30 -19.15 -9.63
CA GLY A 52 1.26 -20.35 -8.80
C GLY A 52 0.36 -20.22 -7.55
N LEU A 53 -0.04 -19.00 -7.20
CA LEU A 53 -1.02 -18.66 -6.18
C LEU A 53 -1.94 -17.57 -6.73
N SER A 54 -3.18 -17.49 -6.22
CA SER A 54 -4.16 -16.48 -6.61
C SER A 54 -4.73 -15.82 -5.36
N LEU A 55 -4.25 -14.62 -5.04
CA LEU A 55 -4.70 -13.82 -3.90
C LEU A 55 -5.06 -12.41 -4.35
N ARG A 56 -6.17 -11.88 -3.84
CA ARG A 56 -6.57 -10.49 -4.06
C ARG A 56 -7.20 -9.92 -2.81
N THR A 57 -6.88 -8.66 -2.54
CA THR A 57 -7.41 -7.93 -1.39
C THR A 57 -7.34 -6.43 -1.63
N GLU A 58 -8.30 -5.68 -1.10
CA GLU A 58 -8.45 -4.25 -1.31
C GLU A 58 -9.12 -3.55 -0.11
N GLY A 59 -8.89 -2.24 0.00
CA GLY A 59 -9.44 -1.40 1.06
C GLY A 59 -8.84 -1.70 2.43
N ALA A 60 -9.33 -1.04 3.48
CA ALA A 60 -8.99 -1.39 4.85
C ALA A 60 -9.60 -2.75 5.24
N GLU A 61 -8.99 -3.46 6.19
CA GLU A 61 -9.50 -4.77 6.63
C GLU A 61 -10.92 -4.69 7.19
N GLN A 62 -11.84 -5.45 6.56
CA GLN A 62 -13.26 -5.49 6.89
C GLN A 62 -13.83 -6.91 6.75
N LEU A 63 -14.93 -7.16 7.47
CA LEU A 63 -15.73 -8.37 7.33
C LEU A 63 -16.70 -8.22 6.14
N ASP A 64 -16.61 -9.12 5.17
CA ASP A 64 -17.63 -9.34 4.17
C ASP A 64 -18.83 -10.04 4.82
N ALA A 65 -19.95 -9.32 4.91
CA ALA A 65 -21.17 -9.80 5.54
C ALA A 65 -21.83 -10.97 4.80
N ALA A 66 -21.63 -11.08 3.48
CA ALA A 66 -22.23 -12.10 2.62
C ALA A 66 -21.46 -13.41 2.69
N THR A 67 -20.14 -13.35 2.55
CA THR A 67 -19.28 -14.54 2.58
C THR A 67 -18.83 -14.93 3.98
N LYS A 68 -19.03 -14.06 4.96
CA LYS A 68 -18.48 -14.19 6.32
C LYS A 68 -16.96 -14.39 6.27
N THR A 69 -16.27 -13.56 5.49
CA THR A 69 -14.81 -13.59 5.38
C THR A 69 -14.20 -12.23 5.69
N TYR A 70 -12.98 -12.20 6.23
CA TYR A 70 -12.23 -10.96 6.33
C TYR A 70 -11.33 -10.77 5.12
N SER A 71 -11.24 -9.53 4.65
CA SER A 71 -10.25 -9.12 3.66
C SER A 71 -9.91 -7.65 3.82
N GLY A 72 -8.69 -7.31 3.46
CA GLY A 72 -8.23 -5.94 3.27
C GLY A 72 -6.73 -5.83 3.36
N LEU A 73 -6.27 -4.59 3.28
CA LEU A 73 -4.89 -4.20 3.13
C LEU A 73 -4.64 -2.92 3.91
N ILE A 74 -3.64 -2.95 4.76
CA ILE A 74 -3.11 -1.77 5.45
C ILE A 74 -1.65 -1.59 5.06
N ALA A 75 -1.20 -0.35 5.00
CA ALA A 75 0.15 -0.05 4.56
C ALA A 75 0.71 1.19 5.25
N SER A 76 1.96 1.11 5.68
CA SER A 76 2.62 2.17 6.41
C SER A 76 4.07 2.32 5.96
N VAL A 77 4.62 3.53 6.11
CA VAL A 77 6.04 3.78 5.92
C VAL A 77 6.66 4.14 7.27
N ILE A 78 7.67 3.38 7.69
CA ILE A 78 8.39 3.58 8.94
C ILE A 78 9.88 3.60 8.63
N GLY A 79 10.56 4.71 8.94
CA GLY A 79 12.01 4.83 8.76
C GLY A 79 12.48 4.63 7.32
N GLY A 80 11.67 5.01 6.33
CA GLY A 80 11.98 4.82 4.90
C GLY A 80 11.54 3.47 4.34
N SER A 81 11.09 2.53 5.17
CA SER A 81 10.62 1.22 4.72
C SER A 81 9.10 1.17 4.63
N LEU A 82 8.59 0.68 3.51
CA LEU A 82 7.20 0.29 3.36
C LEU A 82 6.97 -1.07 4.01
N LEU A 83 5.90 -1.17 4.78
CA LEU A 83 5.27 -2.43 5.18
C LEU A 83 3.80 -2.39 4.78
N ALA A 84 3.39 -3.33 3.95
CA ALA A 84 2.00 -3.54 3.56
C ALA A 84 1.56 -4.93 4.03
N GLU A 85 0.57 -4.96 4.92
CA GLU A 85 0.01 -6.18 5.51
C GLU A 85 -1.39 -6.40 4.97
N PHE A 86 -1.69 -7.63 4.58
CA PHE A 86 -2.97 -7.94 3.96
C PHE A 86 -3.53 -9.29 4.34
N THR A 87 -4.85 -9.36 4.28
CA THR A 87 -5.66 -10.54 4.52
C THR A 87 -6.48 -10.83 3.27
N ALA A 88 -6.53 -12.09 2.84
CA ALA A 88 -7.25 -12.51 1.64
C ALA A 88 -8.30 -13.60 1.97
N GLY A 89 -9.58 -13.22 1.94
CA GLY A 89 -10.72 -14.15 1.94
C GLY A 89 -10.74 -15.16 3.08
N GLN A 90 -10.28 -14.78 4.28
CA GLN A 90 -10.18 -15.72 5.41
C GLN A 90 -11.57 -15.98 6.02
N PRO A 91 -12.01 -17.24 6.18
CA PRO A 91 -13.31 -17.55 6.79
C PRO A 91 -13.41 -17.06 8.24
N LEU A 92 -14.58 -16.56 8.63
CA LEU A 92 -14.92 -16.20 10.01
C LEU A 92 -15.02 -17.42 10.94
N ALA A 93 -14.96 -18.65 10.42
CA ALA A 93 -15.48 -19.87 11.05
C ALA A 93 -14.65 -20.40 12.24
N TYR A 94 -14.65 -19.66 13.33
CA TYR A 94 -14.53 -20.14 14.70
C TYR A 94 -15.73 -19.60 15.46
N ARG A 95 -16.74 -20.46 15.67
CA ARG A 95 -17.94 -20.13 16.45
C ARG A 95 -17.50 -19.50 17.78
N ASP A 96 -17.94 -18.27 18.00
CA ASP A 96 -17.96 -17.55 19.28
C ASP A 96 -16.68 -16.84 19.79
N ASN A 97 -15.50 -16.98 19.17
CA ASN A 97 -14.25 -16.40 19.72
C ASN A 97 -13.53 -15.32 18.90
N ASN A 98 -14.14 -14.73 17.86
CA ASN A 98 -13.65 -13.55 17.12
C ASN A 98 -12.16 -13.58 16.70
N SER A 99 -11.53 -14.75 16.57
CA SER A 99 -10.14 -14.87 16.15
C SER A 99 -9.93 -16.17 15.39
N VAL A 100 -9.39 -16.05 14.18
CA VAL A 100 -8.85 -17.18 13.42
C VAL A 100 -7.47 -17.47 14.01
N PRO A 101 -7.10 -18.69 14.42
CA PRO A 101 -5.73 -18.99 14.81
C PRO A 101 -4.77 -18.71 13.65
N THR A 102 -3.56 -18.23 13.95
CA THR A 102 -2.60 -17.73 12.94
C THR A 102 -2.31 -18.77 11.85
N GLU A 103 -2.28 -20.04 12.20
CA GLU A 103 -2.06 -21.20 11.34
C GLU A 103 -3.20 -21.50 10.34
N TYR A 104 -4.32 -20.77 10.42
CA TYR A 104 -5.44 -20.91 9.48
C TYR A 104 -5.75 -19.61 8.73
N ARG A 105 -4.93 -18.56 8.91
CA ARG A 105 -5.11 -17.26 8.25
C ARG A 105 -4.45 -17.26 6.88
N SER A 106 -5.19 -16.81 5.87
CA SER A 106 -4.63 -16.39 4.60
C SER A 106 -4.22 -14.92 4.70
N ASN A 107 -2.95 -14.66 4.96
CA ASN A 107 -2.42 -13.30 5.05
C ASN A 107 -1.05 -13.17 4.36
N GLY A 108 -0.58 -11.95 4.23
CA GLY A 108 0.76 -11.71 3.72
C GLY A 108 1.30 -10.35 4.11
N SER A 109 2.61 -10.22 3.94
CA SER A 109 3.33 -8.97 4.09
C SER A 109 4.20 -8.72 2.86
N LEU A 110 4.06 -7.53 2.30
CA LEU A 110 4.98 -6.98 1.32
C LEU A 110 5.81 -5.89 2.01
N ARG A 111 7.11 -6.10 2.08
CA ARG A 111 8.07 -5.15 2.66
C ARG A 111 8.96 -4.59 1.55
N ILE A 112 9.24 -3.29 1.59
CA ILE A 112 10.22 -2.64 0.72
C ILE A 112 11.08 -1.72 1.58
N ASN A 113 12.37 -2.01 1.68
CA ASN A 113 13.33 -1.12 2.35
C ASN A 113 13.74 0.02 1.41
N SER A 114 13.82 1.24 1.94
CA SER A 114 14.07 2.46 1.16
C SER A 114 13.03 2.68 0.05
N ALA A 115 11.76 2.58 0.45
CA ALA A 115 10.58 2.82 -0.38
C ALA A 115 10.39 4.33 -0.67
N LEU A 116 9.30 4.69 -1.37
CA LEU A 116 8.96 6.06 -1.79
C LEU A 116 9.86 6.67 -2.87
N VAL A 117 10.54 5.83 -3.64
CA VAL A 117 11.28 6.26 -4.84
C VAL A 117 10.90 5.34 -5.98
N ASN A 118 10.69 5.90 -7.17
CA ASN A 118 10.50 5.08 -8.37
C ASN A 118 11.76 4.27 -8.66
N GLY A 119 11.59 3.02 -9.04
CA GLY A 119 12.71 2.16 -9.38
C GLY A 119 12.43 0.68 -9.17
N THR A 120 13.44 -0.13 -9.46
CA THR A 120 13.40 -1.58 -9.32
C THR A 120 14.22 -2.01 -8.10
N TYR A 121 13.63 -2.88 -7.31
CA TYR A 121 14.11 -3.38 -6.03
C TYR A 121 14.33 -4.89 -6.17
N PRO A 122 15.53 -5.41 -5.83
CA PRO A 122 15.75 -6.84 -5.78
C PRO A 122 14.85 -7.47 -4.71
N MET A 123 14.35 -8.68 -4.97
CA MET A 123 13.51 -9.41 -4.03
C MET A 123 14.11 -10.71 -3.53
N GLY A 124 13.88 -11.00 -2.25
CA GLY A 124 14.12 -12.32 -1.68
C GLY A 124 15.54 -12.59 -1.20
N ILE A 125 15.67 -13.69 -0.45
CA ILE A 125 16.88 -14.04 0.32
C ILE A 125 18.13 -14.31 -0.50
N ASN A 126 17.98 -14.73 -1.76
CA ASN A 126 19.09 -15.04 -2.63
C ASN A 126 19.52 -13.84 -3.49
N SER A 127 18.69 -12.77 -3.54
CA SER A 127 19.04 -11.55 -4.26
C SER A 127 19.93 -10.64 -3.40
N PRO A 128 21.05 -10.12 -3.94
CA PRO A 128 21.82 -9.09 -3.26
C PRO A 128 20.97 -7.82 -3.11
N ALA A 129 21.18 -7.09 -2.02
CA ALA A 129 20.57 -5.77 -1.84
C ALA A 129 21.04 -4.81 -2.95
N GLY A 130 20.21 -3.81 -3.26
CA GLY A 130 20.56 -2.77 -4.21
C GLY A 130 21.66 -1.83 -3.68
N PRO A 131 22.14 -0.90 -4.52
CA PRO A 131 23.24 0.01 -4.18
C PRO A 131 22.99 0.90 -2.96
N ARG A 132 21.73 1.14 -2.61
CA ARG A 132 21.30 1.93 -1.44
C ARG A 132 20.87 1.04 -0.27
N GLY A 133 21.20 -0.25 -0.30
CA GLY A 133 20.72 -1.25 0.64
C GLY A 133 19.24 -1.58 0.47
N GLU A 134 18.62 -1.19 -0.66
CA GLU A 134 17.21 -1.42 -0.91
C GLU A 134 16.94 -2.89 -1.23
N ARG A 135 15.81 -3.40 -0.73
CA ARG A 135 15.37 -4.77 -0.93
C ARG A 135 13.88 -4.90 -0.65
N ALA A 136 13.21 -5.75 -1.39
CA ALA A 136 11.82 -6.09 -1.16
C ALA A 136 11.66 -7.57 -0.79
N ASP A 137 10.65 -7.89 0.01
CA ASP A 137 10.35 -9.25 0.42
C ASP A 137 8.82 -9.42 0.48
N LEU A 138 8.33 -10.51 -0.10
CA LEU A 138 6.95 -10.98 0.06
C LEU A 138 6.95 -12.25 0.92
N THR A 139 6.12 -12.25 1.96
CA THR A 139 5.80 -13.43 2.78
C THR A 139 4.30 -13.66 2.75
N LEU A 140 3.88 -14.90 2.53
CA LEU A 140 2.48 -15.32 2.53
C LEU A 140 2.30 -16.45 3.54
N HIS A 141 1.25 -16.36 4.33
CA HIS A 141 0.72 -17.46 5.12
C HIS A 141 -0.57 -17.92 4.44
N LEU A 142 -0.62 -19.18 4.04
CA LEU A 142 -1.81 -19.80 3.47
C LEU A 142 -2.38 -20.80 4.48
N PRO A 143 -3.67 -21.21 4.36
CA PRO A 143 -4.31 -22.06 5.34
C PRO A 143 -3.53 -23.36 5.61
N GLY A 144 -3.44 -23.71 6.89
CA GLY A 144 -2.48 -24.68 7.40
C GLY A 144 -1.17 -24.01 7.78
N PRO A 145 -0.19 -24.74 8.32
CA PRO A 145 1.12 -24.18 8.64
C PRO A 145 1.96 -24.01 7.35
N GLN A 146 1.41 -23.40 6.31
CA GLN A 146 2.05 -23.20 5.01
C GLN A 146 2.55 -21.76 4.89
N ILE A 147 3.87 -21.62 4.78
CA ILE A 147 4.52 -20.32 4.64
C ILE A 147 5.24 -20.28 3.31
N TYR A 148 4.99 -19.22 2.54
CA TYR A 148 5.69 -18.92 1.30
C TYR A 148 6.49 -17.64 1.49
N PHE A 149 7.75 -17.65 1.13
CA PHE A 149 8.62 -16.47 1.27
C PHE A 149 9.50 -16.32 0.04
N THR A 150 9.81 -15.07 -0.29
CA THR A 150 10.53 -14.77 -1.54
C THR A 150 11.97 -15.27 -1.47
N GLN A 151 12.33 -16.11 -2.43
CA GLN A 151 13.70 -16.57 -2.65
C GLN A 151 14.43 -15.61 -3.57
N ASP A 152 13.80 -15.31 -4.71
CA ASP A 152 14.35 -14.51 -5.80
C ASP A 152 13.24 -13.71 -6.46
N GLY A 153 13.59 -12.58 -7.08
CA GLY A 153 12.64 -11.79 -7.84
C GLY A 153 13.01 -10.33 -7.98
N SER A 154 12.05 -9.55 -8.46
CA SER A 154 12.17 -8.11 -8.60
C SER A 154 10.82 -7.44 -8.39
N LEU A 155 10.84 -6.30 -7.71
CA LEU A 155 9.69 -5.42 -7.54
C LEU A 155 10.01 -4.08 -8.20
N THR A 156 9.07 -3.52 -8.97
CA THR A 156 9.22 -2.19 -9.57
C THR A 156 8.13 -1.26 -9.04
N ILE A 157 8.54 -0.15 -8.44
CA ILE A 157 7.68 1.00 -8.12
C ILE A 157 7.66 1.91 -9.35
N THR A 158 6.50 2.03 -9.99
CA THR A 158 6.29 2.91 -11.15
C THR A 158 5.72 4.27 -10.77
N LEU A 159 5.09 4.38 -9.60
CA LEU A 159 4.57 5.63 -9.05
C LEU A 159 4.88 5.72 -7.55
N ALA A 160 5.47 6.84 -7.15
CA ALA A 160 5.63 7.27 -5.77
C ALA A 160 5.33 8.77 -5.73
N GLU A 161 4.06 9.13 -5.55
CA GLU A 161 3.58 10.52 -5.64
C GLU A 161 3.00 10.99 -4.32
N LYS A 162 3.39 12.18 -3.87
CA LYS A 162 2.79 12.82 -2.71
C LYS A 162 1.44 13.42 -3.10
N LEU A 163 0.37 12.96 -2.45
CA LEU A 163 -0.99 13.43 -2.72
C LEU A 163 -1.40 14.59 -1.80
N SER A 164 -0.99 14.56 -0.53
CA SER A 164 -1.36 15.58 0.45
C SER A 164 -0.39 15.64 1.64
N GLN A 165 -0.55 16.66 2.48
CA GLN A 165 0.22 16.85 3.70
C GLN A 165 -0.68 17.39 4.82
N GLN A 166 -0.47 16.88 6.04
CA GLN A 166 -1.10 17.35 7.26
C GLN A 166 -0.05 17.43 8.37
N GLY A 167 0.42 18.65 8.68
CA GLY A 167 1.54 18.83 9.59
C GLY A 167 2.82 18.18 9.03
N SER A 168 3.43 17.28 9.80
CA SER A 168 4.58 16.46 9.37
C SER A 168 4.21 15.19 8.62
N LEU A 169 2.91 14.86 8.52
CA LEU A 169 2.45 13.66 7.84
C LEU A 169 2.24 13.94 6.35
N ASN A 170 2.80 13.07 5.52
CA ASN A 170 2.70 13.09 4.07
C ASN A 170 1.93 11.85 3.61
N LEU A 171 0.89 12.05 2.79
CA LEU A 171 0.17 10.95 2.14
C LEU A 171 0.80 10.71 0.76
N TYR A 172 1.22 9.47 0.50
CA TYR A 172 1.76 9.05 -0.78
C TYR A 172 0.88 7.99 -1.44
N GLN A 173 0.78 8.05 -2.76
CA GLN A 173 0.38 6.92 -3.58
C GLN A 173 1.62 6.15 -4.05
N LEU A 174 1.63 4.85 -3.80
CA LEU A 174 2.64 3.92 -4.30
C LEU A 174 2.00 2.90 -5.22
N ARG A 175 2.43 2.86 -6.48
CA ARG A 175 1.99 1.84 -7.44
C ARG A 175 3.19 1.08 -7.99
N GLY A 176 3.01 -0.23 -8.16
CA GLY A 176 4.05 -1.06 -8.74
C GLY A 176 3.60 -2.48 -9.05
N SER A 177 4.56 -3.27 -9.48
CA SER A 177 4.42 -4.68 -9.78
C SER A 177 5.61 -5.47 -9.28
N PHE A 178 5.46 -6.78 -9.16
CA PHE A 178 6.55 -7.67 -8.83
C PHE A 178 6.43 -9.01 -9.52
N THR A 179 7.57 -9.67 -9.66
CA THR A 179 7.69 -11.07 -10.02
C THR A 179 8.55 -11.73 -8.96
N ALA A 180 8.09 -12.83 -8.38
CA ALA A 180 8.77 -13.51 -7.30
C ALA A 180 8.75 -15.02 -7.49
N THR A 181 9.86 -15.66 -7.13
CA THR A 181 9.93 -17.10 -6.91
C THR A 181 9.87 -17.33 -5.41
N LEU A 182 8.83 -18.03 -4.95
CA LEU A 182 8.59 -18.30 -3.54
C LEU A 182 9.07 -19.69 -3.17
N GLY A 183 9.77 -19.79 -2.05
CA GLY A 183 10.04 -21.05 -1.37
C GLY A 183 8.91 -21.35 -0.39
N ALA A 184 8.45 -22.59 -0.36
CA ALA A 184 7.41 -23.04 0.56
C ALA A 184 8.01 -23.80 1.75
N SER A 185 7.43 -23.59 2.94
CA SER A 185 7.78 -24.30 4.17
C SER A 185 6.53 -24.69 4.95
N GLY A 186 6.63 -25.81 5.68
CA GLY A 186 5.63 -26.32 6.62
C GLY A 186 4.66 -27.37 6.04
N VAL A 187 3.76 -27.86 6.89
CA VAL A 187 2.91 -29.04 6.59
C VAL A 187 1.93 -28.72 5.47
N GLY A 188 1.83 -29.60 4.47
CA GLY A 188 0.98 -29.42 3.29
C GLY A 188 1.68 -28.71 2.13
N THR A 189 2.89 -28.16 2.35
CA THR A 189 3.75 -27.71 1.27
C THR A 189 4.62 -28.84 0.72
N SER A 190 5.19 -28.66 -0.47
CA SER A 190 6.28 -29.50 -0.97
C SER A 190 7.61 -28.78 -0.66
N PRO A 191 8.37 -29.20 0.37
CA PRO A 191 9.63 -28.52 0.72
C PRO A 191 10.56 -28.43 -0.48
N GLY A 192 11.10 -27.24 -0.73
CA GLY A 192 11.99 -26.99 -1.88
C GLY A 192 11.28 -26.80 -3.23
N LYS A 193 9.95 -26.99 -3.31
CA LYS A 193 9.18 -26.61 -4.51
C LYS A 193 9.11 -25.10 -4.60
N GLN A 194 9.61 -24.57 -5.70
CA GLN A 194 9.51 -23.17 -6.04
C GLN A 194 8.14 -22.87 -6.67
N THR A 195 7.51 -21.81 -6.20
CA THR A 195 6.24 -21.31 -6.75
C THR A 195 6.47 -19.93 -7.33
N ARG A 196 6.34 -19.79 -8.65
CA ARG A 196 6.43 -18.49 -9.31
C ARG A 196 5.10 -17.75 -9.17
N VAL A 197 5.18 -16.49 -8.77
CA VAL A 197 4.05 -15.57 -8.72
C VAL A 197 4.41 -14.25 -9.38
N ASP A 198 3.39 -13.61 -9.93
CA ASP A 198 3.43 -12.23 -10.38
C ASP A 198 2.40 -11.44 -9.58
N GLY A 199 2.61 -10.16 -9.36
CA GLY A 199 1.67 -9.37 -8.59
C GLY A 199 1.73 -7.88 -8.85
N THR A 200 0.68 -7.20 -8.42
CA THR A 200 0.58 -5.74 -8.49
C THR A 200 0.15 -5.17 -7.16
N PHE A 201 0.56 -3.92 -6.90
CA PHE A 201 0.09 -3.16 -5.75
C PHE A 201 -0.20 -1.72 -6.15
N ASP A 202 -1.23 -1.16 -5.53
CA ASP A 202 -1.55 0.26 -5.55
C ASP A 202 -1.93 0.62 -4.11
N LEU A 203 -1.16 1.49 -3.45
CA LEU A 203 -1.23 1.74 -2.01
C LEU A 203 -1.33 3.24 -1.72
N LEU A 204 -2.14 3.60 -0.74
CA LEU A 204 -2.08 4.86 -0.02
C LEU A 204 -1.35 4.65 1.29
N VAL A 205 -0.28 5.40 1.52
CA VAL A 205 0.57 5.25 2.70
C VAL A 205 0.87 6.59 3.33
N VAL A 206 0.90 6.61 4.66
CA VAL A 206 1.35 7.78 5.42
C VAL A 206 2.82 7.59 5.79
N SER A 207 3.57 8.67 5.62
CA SER A 207 4.96 8.79 6.01
C SER A 207 5.17 10.07 6.80
N ASN A 208 6.06 10.02 7.78
CA ASN A 208 6.55 11.18 8.54
C ASN A 208 7.97 11.60 8.14
N LEU A 209 8.49 11.03 7.05
CA LEU A 209 9.77 11.37 6.44
C LEU A 209 9.68 12.72 5.70
#